data_AF-A0A5J6J8E5-F1
#
_entry.id   AF-A0A5J6J8E5-F1
#
_cell.length_a   1.000
_cell.length_b   1.000
_cell.length_c   1.000
_cell.angle_alpha   90.00
_cell.angle_beta   90.00
_cell.angle_gamma   90.00
#
_symmetry.space_group_name_H-M   'P 1'
#
loop_
_entity.id
_entity.type
_entity.pdbx_description
1 polymer ?
#
loop_
_entity_poly.entity_id
_entity_poly.type
_entity_poly.pdbx_seq_one_letter_code
_entity_poly.pdbx_strand_id
1 'polypeptide(L)'
;MLAIPVDGVSEMDRNARTLAQFDGSAEEAESILLETASTYEHKLWKVNRREIFKCSSRSYFLRIHGRMATYGLLLQLAELIHDTAQPPSKSSG
;
A
#
# COMPACT_ATOMS: atom_id res chain seq x y z
N MET A 1 -4.34 -4.94 -21.98
CA MET A 1 -3.68 -5.35 -20.72
C MET A 1 -4.51 -6.48 -20.14
N LEU A 2 -3.96 -7.70 -20.11
CA LEU A 2 -4.67 -8.89 -19.64
C LEU A 2 -4.53 -8.95 -18.10
N ALA A 3 -5.65 -8.88 -17.37
CA ALA A 3 -5.64 -9.14 -15.94
C ALA A 3 -5.55 -10.65 -15.74
N ILE A 4 -4.37 -11.15 -15.39
CA ILE A 4 -4.19 -12.56 -15.01
C ILE A 4 -4.55 -12.66 -13.52
N PRO A 5 -5.58 -13.45 -13.13
CA PRO A 5 -5.83 -13.72 -11.73
C PRO A 5 -4.64 -14.48 -11.15
N VAL A 6 -4.05 -13.96 -10.08
CA VAL A 6 -3.03 -14.68 -9.32
C VAL A 6 -3.77 -15.73 -8.50
N ASP A 7 -3.84 -16.95 -9.06
CA ASP A 7 -4.49 -18.09 -8.43
C ASP A 7 -3.80 -18.40 -7.08
N GLY A 8 -4.58 -18.48 -6.01
CA GLY A 8 -4.11 -18.84 -4.67
C GLY A 8 -4.30 -17.82 -3.54
N VAL A 9 -4.84 -16.63 -3.81
CA VAL A 9 -5.25 -15.70 -2.74
C VAL A 9 -6.77 -15.76 -2.59
N SER A 10 -7.23 -16.27 -1.45
CA SER A 10 -8.66 -16.28 -1.07
C SER A 10 -9.31 -14.95 -1.41
N GLU A 11 -10.46 -14.99 -2.12
CA GLU A 11 -11.22 -13.81 -2.54
C GLU A 11 -11.68 -12.91 -1.37
N MET A 12 -11.47 -13.34 -0.12
CA MET A 12 -12.02 -12.73 1.09
C MET A 12 -11.35 -11.42 1.55
N ASP A 13 -10.32 -10.89 0.90
CA ASP A 13 -9.71 -9.62 1.34
C ASP A 13 -9.16 -8.76 0.17
N ARG A 14 -9.96 -8.56 -0.87
CA ARG A 14 -9.73 -7.47 -1.87
C ARG A 14 -10.01 -6.07 -1.28
N ASN A 15 -9.75 -5.86 0.01
CA ASN A 15 -9.87 -4.57 0.67
C ASN A 15 -8.64 -3.73 0.36
N ALA A 16 -8.58 -3.21 -0.87
CA ALA A 16 -7.65 -2.13 -1.19
C ALA A 16 -7.98 -0.96 -0.26
N ARG A 17 -7.00 -0.56 0.56
CA ARG A 17 -7.13 0.56 1.48
C ARG A 17 -5.94 1.50 1.29
N THR A 18 -6.19 2.80 1.36
CA THR A 18 -5.12 3.80 1.37
C THR A 18 -4.30 3.65 2.65
N LEU A 19 -3.00 3.44 2.51
CA LEU A 19 -2.07 3.39 3.65
C LEU A 19 -1.50 4.76 3.99
N ALA A 20 -1.23 5.57 2.95
CA ALA A 20 -0.74 6.93 3.05
C ALA A 20 -1.22 7.72 1.83
N GLN A 21 -1.41 9.03 2.00
CA GLN A 21 -1.59 10.00 0.94
C GLN A 21 -0.50 11.06 1.10
N PHE A 22 0.06 11.51 -0.01
CA PHE A 22 1.11 12.51 -0.04
C PHE A 22 1.00 13.30 -1.35
N ASP A 23 1.48 14.53 -1.31
CA ASP A 23 1.67 15.39 -2.48
C ASP A 23 3.17 15.61 -2.65
N GLY A 24 3.69 15.41 -3.85
CA GLY A 24 5.14 15.49 -4.09
C GLY A 24 5.55 14.95 -5.45
N SER A 25 6.85 14.81 -5.66
CA SER A 25 7.41 14.23 -6.86
C SER A 25 7.23 12.70 -6.93
N ALA A 26 7.46 12.13 -8.10
CA ALA A 26 7.46 10.68 -8.26
C ALA A 26 8.58 10.02 -7.43
N GLU A 27 9.73 10.67 -7.30
CA GLU A 27 10.86 10.16 -6.53
C GLU A 27 10.58 10.16 -5.02
N GLU A 28 9.89 11.19 -4.52
CA GLU A 28 9.42 11.26 -3.14
C GLU A 28 8.36 10.17 -2.88
N ALA A 29 7.43 9.98 -3.81
CA ALA A 29 6.44 8.91 -3.76
C ALA A 29 7.07 7.51 -3.61
N GLU A 30 8.08 7.22 -4.43
CA GLU A 30 8.78 5.94 -4.41
C GLU A 30 9.54 5.71 -3.10
N SER A 31 10.13 6.77 -2.54
CA SER A 31 10.81 6.74 -1.24
C SER A 31 9.82 6.45 -0.09
N ILE A 32 8.68 7.13 -0.08
CA ILE A 32 7.58 6.92 0.88
C ILE A 32 7.02 5.50 0.76
N LEU A 33 6.90 4.98 -0.46
CA LEU A 33 6.43 3.60 -0.68
C LEU A 33 7.37 2.59 -0.02
N LEU A 34 8.69 2.75 -0.18
CA LEU A 34 9.66 1.87 0.44
C LEU A 34 9.64 1.98 1.97
N GLU A 35 9.52 3.19 2.51
CA GLU A 35 9.39 3.40 3.96
C GLU A 35 8.12 2.74 4.50
N THR A 36 6.99 2.93 3.82
CA THR A 36 5.70 2.29 4.16
C THR A 36 5.84 0.78 4.12
N ALA A 37 6.47 0.23 3.08
CA ALA A 37 6.72 -1.21 2.99
C ALA A 37 7.63 -1.73 4.13
N SER A 38 8.56 -0.92 4.58
CA SER A 38 9.53 -1.27 5.62
C SER A 38 8.96 -1.23 7.03
N THR A 39 7.93 -0.41 7.26
CA THR A 39 7.33 -0.16 8.58
C THR A 39 5.96 -0.79 8.76
N TYR A 40 5.27 -1.19 7.68
CA TYR A 40 3.94 -1.77 7.78
C TYR A 40 3.94 -3.10 8.57
N GLU A 41 3.06 -3.20 9.57
CA GLU A 41 2.93 -4.38 10.45
C GLU A 41 1.58 -5.10 10.32
N HIS A 42 0.65 -4.56 9.53
CA HIS A 42 -0.72 -5.07 9.44
C HIS A 42 -1.39 -5.20 10.83
N LYS A 43 -2.27 -6.20 11.03
CA LYS A 43 -2.93 -6.50 12.31
C LYS A 43 -2.09 -7.38 13.25
N LEU A 44 -0.79 -7.51 13.01
CA LEU A 44 0.07 -8.41 13.79
C LEU A 44 0.52 -7.77 15.10
N TRP A 45 0.28 -8.47 16.20
CA TRP A 45 0.78 -8.07 17.52
C TRP A 45 2.31 -8.20 17.65
N LYS A 46 2.92 -9.14 16.92
CA LYS A 46 4.37 -9.36 16.94
C LYS A 46 4.85 -9.87 15.58
N VAL A 47 5.64 -9.04 14.89
CA VAL A 47 6.32 -9.39 13.65
C VAL A 47 7.64 -10.08 14.00
N ASN A 48 7.81 -11.33 13.54
CA ASN A 48 9.04 -12.09 13.73
C ASN A 48 10.01 -11.90 12.57
N ARG A 49 9.48 -11.79 11.34
CA ARG A 49 10.27 -11.62 10.12
C ARG A 49 9.46 -10.85 9.08
N ARG A 50 10.13 -9.93 8.39
CA ARG A 50 9.59 -9.20 7.23
C ARG A 50 10.47 -9.50 6.02
N GLU A 51 9.83 -9.85 4.92
CA GLU A 51 10.47 -9.97 3.61
C GLU A 51 9.80 -8.95 2.68
N ILE A 52 10.61 -8.16 1.97
CA ILE A 52 10.15 -7.12 1.06
C ILE A 52 10.71 -7.44 -0.32
N PHE A 53 9.82 -7.64 -1.28
CA PHE A 53 10.16 -7.96 -2.66
C PHE A 53 9.80 -6.77 -3.54
N LYS A 54 10.79 -6.19 -4.21
CA LYS A 54 10.56 -5.12 -5.19
C LYS A 54 9.95 -5.73 -6.45
N CYS A 55 8.74 -5.30 -6.83
CA CYS A 55 8.10 -5.73 -8.07
C CYS A 55 8.33 -4.70 -9.19
N SER A 56 8.28 -3.41 -8.84
CA SER A 56 8.60 -2.28 -9.71
C SER A 56 9.11 -1.11 -8.86
N SER A 57 9.38 0.05 -9.46
CA SER A 57 9.66 1.25 -8.66
C SER A 57 8.43 1.71 -7.84
N ARG A 58 7.22 1.38 -8.32
CA ARG A 58 5.94 1.81 -7.74
C ARG A 58 5.16 0.72 -7.00
N SER A 59 5.76 -0.45 -6.78
CA SER A 59 5.07 -1.56 -6.11
C SER A 59 6.02 -2.54 -5.42
N TYR A 60 5.65 -2.96 -4.22
CA TYR A 60 6.34 -3.97 -3.43
C TYR A 60 5.37 -5.05 -2.95
N PHE A 61 5.81 -6.30 -2.99
CA PHE A 61 5.16 -7.39 -2.28
C PHE A 61 5.82 -7.60 -0.92
N LEU A 62 5.02 -7.62 0.14
CA LEU A 62 5.47 -7.85 1.50
C LEU A 62 5.01 -9.23 1.94
N ARG A 63 5.91 -9.97 2.58
CA ARG A 63 5.56 -11.15 3.38
C ARG A 63 5.93 -10.88 4.83
N ILE A 64 4.92 -10.83 5.68
CA ILE A 64 5.10 -10.57 7.11
C ILE A 64 4.75 -11.84 7.88
N HIS A 65 5.73 -12.37 8.61
CA HIS A 65 5.59 -13.55 9.44
C HIS A 65 5.34 -13.12 10.88
N GLY A 66 4.13 -13.36 11.36
CA GLY A 66 3.79 -13.23 12.77
C GLY A 66 4.03 -14.53 13.52
N ARG A 67 3.66 -14.56 14.81
CA ARG A 67 3.75 -15.78 15.62
C ARG A 67 2.77 -16.87 15.19
N MET A 68 1.55 -16.50 14.81
CA MET A 68 0.44 -17.43 14.53
C MET A 68 -0.04 -17.39 13.07
N ALA A 69 0.41 -16.41 12.29
CA ALA A 69 -0.06 -16.19 10.93
C ALA A 69 1.02 -15.54 10.09
N THR A 70 0.98 -15.80 8.78
CA THR A 70 1.79 -15.12 7.78
C THR A 70 0.87 -14.42 6.79
N TYR A 71 1.16 -13.16 6.48
CA TYR A 71 0.38 -12.35 5.55
C TYR A 71 1.22 -11.99 4.32
N GLY A 72 0.60 -12.09 3.15
CA GLY A 72 1.12 -11.59 1.88
C GLY A 72 0.34 -10.34 1.46
N LEU A 73 1.03 -9.25 1.17
CA LEU A 73 0.41 -7.95 0.90
C LEU A 73 1.08 -7.30 -0.30
N LEU A 74 0.28 -6.72 -1.20
CA LEU A 74 0.78 -5.87 -2.28
C LEU A 74 0.59 -4.41 -1.90
N LEU A 75 1.69 -3.66 -1.85
CA LEU A 75 1.69 -2.21 -1.70
C LEU A 75 2.00 -1.59 -3.06
N GLN A 76 1.20 -0.62 -3.48
CA GLN A 76 1.35 0.02 -4.78
C GLN A 76 1.01 1.51 -4.69
N LEU A 77 1.79 2.34 -5.40
CA LEU A 77 1.45 3.74 -5.59
C LEU A 77 0.30 3.89 -6.57
N ALA A 78 -0.68 4.69 -6.17
CA ALA A 78 -1.75 5.18 -7.02
C ALA A 78 -1.64 6.70 -7.13
N GLU A 79 -1.93 7.24 -8.32
CA GLU A 79 -1.94 8.67 -8.57
C GLU A 79 -3.39 9.13 -8.70
N LEU A 80 -3.73 10.22 -8.01
CA LEU A 80 -5.05 10.84 -8.11
C LEU A 80 -5.08 11.70 -9.38
N ILE A 81 -5.68 11.18 -10.44
CA ILE A 81 -5.75 11.86 -11.74
C ILE A 81 -6.89 12.88 -11.79
N HIS A 82 -7.97 12.62 -11.05
CA HIS A 82 -9.15 13.47 -11.04
C HIS A 82 -9.90 13.33 -9.71
N ASP A 83 -10.24 14.46 -9.10
CA ASP A 83 -11.05 14.54 -7.90
C ASP A 83 -12.20 15.54 -8.11
N THR A 84 -13.43 15.10 -7.83
CA THR A 84 -14.65 15.92 -7.95
C THR A 84 -15.04 16.58 -6.63
N ALA A 85 -14.28 16.38 -5.55
CA ALA A 85 -14.56 17.00 -4.26
C ALA A 85 -14.42 18.54 -4.34
N GLN A 86 -15.40 19.25 -3.80
CA GLN A 86 -15.36 20.72 -3.72
C GLN A 86 -14.39 21.13 -2.60
N PRO A 87 -13.43 22.04 -2.84
CA PRO A 87 -12.54 22.52 -1.78
C PRO A 87 -13.36 23.21 -0.68
N PRO A 88 -12.99 23.07 0.60
CA PRO A 88 -13.74 23.68 1.70
C PRO A 88 -13.76 25.20 1.51
N SER A 89 -14.96 25.78 1.46
CA SER A 89 -15.16 27.22 1.38
C SER A 89 -14.50 27.87 2.60
N LYS A 90 -13.43 28.64 2.39
CA LYS A 90 -12.86 29.49 3.44
C LYS A 90 -13.96 30.47 3.87
N SER A 91 -14.54 30.24 5.05
CA SER A 91 -15.32 31.24 5.75
C SER A 91 -14.37 32.36 6.20
N SER A 92 -14.31 33.43 5.42
CA SER A 92 -13.74 34.70 5.87
C SER A 92 -14.71 35.31 6.89
N GLY A 93 -14.31 35.29 8.17
CA GLY A 93 -14.90 36.08 9.25
C GLY A 93 -13.92 37.16 9.66
#